data_AF-A8V0U5-F1
#
_entry.id   AF-A8V0U5-F1
#
_cell.length_a   1.000
_cell.length_b   1.000
_cell.length_c   1.000
_cell.angle_alpha   90.00
_cell.angle_beta   90.00
_cell.angle_gamma   90.00
#
_symmetry.space_group_name_H-M   'P 1'
#
loop_
_entity.id
_entity.type
_entity.pdbx_description
1 polymer ?
#
loop_
_entity_poly.entity_id
_entity_poly.type
_entity_poly.pdbx_seq_one_letter_code
_entity_poly.pdbx_strand_id
1 'polypeptide(L)' 'MFVAVALYILTIIIGVYAVYTNLPALINIGIPDNSIKFGRFLVSLIPASVGLFMIYFGISSLYTLFKKNREEKS' A
#
# COMPACT_ATOMS: atom_id res chain seq x y z
N MET A 1 -2.26 4.93 -22.53
CA MET A 1 -2.14 5.87 -21.39
C MET A 1 -3.24 5.67 -20.35
N PHE A 2 -4.53 5.71 -20.71
CA PHE A 2 -5.64 5.52 -19.78
C PHE A 2 -5.60 4.21 -18.97
N VAL A 3 -5.32 3.09 -19.64
CA VAL A 3 -5.23 1.76 -18.99
C VAL A 3 -4.13 1.72 -17.91
N ALA A 4 -2.96 2.32 -18.19
CA ALA A 4 -1.87 2.38 -17.23
C ALA A 4 -2.25 3.20 -15.99
N VAL A 5 -2.86 4.37 -16.18
CA VAL A 5 -3.36 5.21 -15.08
C VAL A 5 -4.39 4.46 -14.24
N ALA A 6 -5.34 3.77 -14.87
CA ALA A 6 -6.34 2.97 -14.18
C ALA A 6 -5.71 1.84 -13.35
N LEU A 7 -4.68 1.15 -13.89
CA LEU A 7 -3.95 0.12 -13.16
C LEU A 7 -3.21 0.68 -11.93
N TYR A 8 -2.56 1.84 -12.05
CA TYR A 8 -1.88 2.44 -10.89
C TYR A 8 -2.86 2.92 -9.83
N ILE A 9 -4.01 3.48 -10.22
CA ILE A 9 -5.08 3.84 -9.28
C ILE A 9 -5.61 2.58 -8.58
N LEU A 10 -5.82 1.50 -9.32
CA LEU A 10 -6.26 0.23 -8.75
C LEU A 10 -5.25 -0.33 -7.73
N THR A 11 -3.95 -0.28 -8.05
CA THR A 11 -2.87 -0.67 -7.12
C THR A 11 -2.91 0.14 -5.83
N ILE A 12 -3.14 1.45 -5.91
CA ILE A 12 -3.28 2.31 -4.73
C ILE A 12 -4.50 1.89 -3.91
N ILE A 13 -5.66 1.66 -4.55
CA ILE A 13 -6.89 1.26 -3.85
C ILE A 13 -6.71 -0.07 -3.12
N ILE A 14 -6.09 -1.07 -3.78
CA ILE A 14 -5.79 -2.37 -3.17
C ILE A 14 -4.84 -2.19 -1.98
N GLY A 15 -3.80 -1.36 -2.13
CA GLY A 15 -2.87 -1.06 -1.05
C GLY A 15 -3.55 -0.39 0.15
N VAL A 16 -4.40 0.61 -0.09
CA VAL A 16 -5.19 1.29 0.96
C VAL A 16 -6.09 0.30 1.68
N TYR A 17 -6.76 -0.60 0.95
CA TYR A 17 -7.61 -1.62 1.55
C TYR A 17 -6.81 -2.58 2.45
N ALA A 18 -5.64 -3.04 2.00
CA ALA A 18 -4.78 -3.91 2.78
C ALA A 18 -4.28 -3.24 4.07
N VAL A 19 -3.89 -1.96 4.01
CA VAL A 19 -3.52 -1.18 5.20
C VAL A 19 -4.72 -0.99 6.13
N TYR A 20 -5.86 -0.54 5.60
CA TYR A 20 -7.05 -0.25 6.40
C TYR A 20 -7.56 -1.48 7.17
N THR A 21 -7.47 -2.66 6.58
CA THR A 21 -7.94 -3.91 7.19
C THR A 21 -6.98 -4.49 8.22
N ASN A 22 -5.67 -4.33 8.04
CA ASN A 22 -4.65 -5.00 8.87
C ASN A 22 -3.97 -4.07 9.88
N LEU A 23 -3.90 -2.77 9.61
CA LEU A 23 -3.30 -1.80 10.53
C LEU A 23 -4.05 -1.70 11.87
N PRO A 24 -5.39 -1.71 11.94
CA PRO A 24 -6.10 -1.74 13.22
C PRO A 24 -5.79 -2.98 14.04
N ALA A 25 -5.58 -4.13 13.39
CA ALA A 25 -5.19 -5.36 14.08
C ALA A 25 -3.81 -5.21 14.74
N LEU A 26 -2.85 -4.58 14.05
CA LEU A 26 -1.52 -4.28 14.62
C LEU A 26 -1.61 -3.34 15.83
N ILE A 27 -2.38 -2.27 15.72
CA ILE A 27 -2.57 -1.29 16.79
C ILE A 27 -3.22 -1.96 18.01
N ASN A 28 -4.21 -2.83 17.78
CA ASN A 28 -4.93 -3.52 18.85
C ASN A 28 -4.10 -4.64 19.50
N ILE A 29 -3.25 -5.32 18.74
CA ILE A 29 -2.31 -6.33 19.30
C ILE A 29 -1.24 -5.64 20.16
N GLY A 30 -0.79 -4.44 19.77
CA GLY A 30 0.24 -3.70 20.48
C GLY A 30 1.59 -4.42 20.44
N ILE A 31 2.42 -4.21 21.47
CA ILE A 31 3.68 -4.95 21.62
C ILE A 31 3.35 -6.36 22.11
N PRO A 32 3.69 -7.42 21.34
CA PRO A 32 3.36 -8.78 21.72
C PRO A 32 4.15 -9.21 22.96
N ASP A 33 3.42 -9.65 23.98
CA ASP A 33 3.90 -10.17 25.28
C ASP A 33 3.98 -11.72 25.32
N ASN A 34 3.47 -12.40 24.29
CA ASN A 34 3.54 -13.84 24.15
C ASN A 34 3.62 -14.30 22.69
N SER A 35 3.96 -15.58 22.50
CA SER A 35 4.16 -16.20 21.18
C SER A 35 2.91 -16.20 20.29
N ILE A 36 1.71 -16.31 20.88
CA ILE A 36 0.44 -16.33 20.12
C ILE A 36 0.15 -14.95 19.54
N LYS A 37 0.28 -13.90 20.35
CA LYS A 37 0.12 -12.51 19.90
C LYS A 37 1.22 -12.12 18.92
N PHE A 38 2.44 -12.60 19.10
CA PHE A 38 3.53 -12.39 18.13
C PHE A 38 3.19 -12.99 16.76
N GLY A 39 2.67 -14.23 16.71
CA GLY A 39 2.21 -14.83 15.46
C GLY A 39 1.11 -14.00 14.78
N ARG A 40 0.12 -13.54 15.54
CA ARG A 40 -0.94 -12.66 15.01
C ARG A 40 -0.40 -11.31 14.53
N PHE A 41 0.56 -10.75 15.25
CA PHE A 41 1.23 -9.50 14.87
C PHE A 41 1.91 -9.65 13.52
N LEU A 42 2.70 -10.72 13.31
CA LEU A 42 3.36 -10.98 12.03
C LEU A 42 2.36 -11.15 10.88
N VAL A 43 1.29 -11.91 11.10
CA VAL A 43 0.25 -12.15 10.09
C VAL A 43 -0.45 -10.85 9.66
N SER A 44 -0.63 -9.88 10.56
CA SER A 44 -1.18 -8.57 10.21
C SER A 44 -0.12 -7.57 9.70
N LEU A 45 1.15 -7.72 10.12
CA LEU A 45 2.24 -6.83 9.75
C LEU A 45 2.57 -6.93 8.26
N ILE A 46 2.67 -8.15 7.76
CA ILE A 46 3.01 -8.43 6.36
C ILE A 46 2.03 -7.74 5.40
N PRO A 47 0.70 -7.98 5.46
CA PRO A 47 -0.24 -7.35 4.54
C PRO A 47 -0.32 -5.83 4.72
N ALA A 48 -0.19 -5.29 5.94
CA ALA A 48 -0.14 -3.85 6.15
C ALA A 48 1.09 -3.22 5.48
N SER A 49 2.27 -3.84 5.64
CA SER A 49 3.51 -3.36 5.01
C SER A 49 3.45 -3.43 3.48
N VAL A 50 2.96 -4.54 2.92
CA VAL A 50 2.75 -4.70 1.47
C VAL A 50 1.77 -3.65 0.95
N GLY A 51 0.69 -3.38 1.69
CA GLY A 51 -0.26 -2.34 1.33
C GLY A 51 0.38 -0.95 1.25
N LEU A 52 1.22 -0.59 2.23
CA LEU A 52 1.98 0.67 2.20
C LEU A 52 2.92 0.74 0.98
N PHE A 53 3.63 -0.35 0.67
CA PHE A 53 4.48 -0.41 -0.52
C PHE A 53 3.67 -0.22 -1.81
N MET A 54 2.52 -0.89 -1.95
CA MET A 54 1.65 -0.74 -3.11
C MET A 54 1.17 0.71 -3.30
N ILE A 55 0.78 1.37 -2.22
CA ILE A 55 0.40 2.79 -2.24
C ILE A 55 1.57 3.64 -2.73
N TYR A 56 2.75 3.47 -2.13
CA TYR A 56 3.94 4.23 -2.49
C TYR A 56 4.33 4.03 -3.96
N PHE A 57 4.41 2.78 -4.42
CA PHE A 57 4.74 2.46 -5.81
C PHE A 57 3.69 2.99 -6.78
N GLY A 58 2.41 2.84 -6.46
CA GLY A 58 1.31 3.35 -7.28
C GLY A 58 1.38 4.87 -7.45
N ILE A 59 1.55 5.62 -6.35
CA ILE A 59 1.66 7.09 -6.37
C ILE A 59 2.91 7.53 -7.13
N SER A 60 4.06 6.93 -6.86
CA SER A 60 5.34 7.28 -7.52
C SER A 60 5.27 7.04 -9.04
N SER A 61 4.66 5.94 -9.45
CA SER A 61 4.46 5.61 -10.87
C SER A 61 3.50 6.57 -11.57
N LEU A 62 2.39 6.93 -10.90
CA LEU A 62 1.44 7.95 -11.38
C LEU A 62 2.11 9.31 -11.53
N TYR A 63 2.87 9.74 -10.52
CA TYR A 63 3.60 11.00 -10.53
C TYR A 63 4.60 11.05 -11.70
N THR A 64 5.38 9.99 -11.88
CA THR A 64 6.36 9.87 -12.96
C THR A 64 5.69 9.91 -14.34
N LEU A 65 4.55 9.21 -14.49
CA LEU A 65 3.76 9.27 -15.72
C LEU A 65 3.27 10.69 -16.01
N PHE A 66 2.67 11.37 -15.04
CA PHE A 66 2.17 12.74 -15.25
C PHE A 66 3.29 13.72 -15.56
N LYS A 67 4.45 13.60 -14.90
CA LYS A 67 5.63 14.39 -15.20
C LYS A 67 6.09 14.19 -16.64
N LYS A 68 6.27 12.94 -17.08
CA LYS A 68 6.70 12.60 -18.44
C LYS A 68 5.75 13.16 -19.50
N ASN A 69 4.44 13.02 -19.30
CA ASN A 69 3.44 13.54 -20.25
C ASN A 69 3.40 15.08 -20.34
N ARG A 70 3.91 15.78 -19.33
CA ARG A 70 4.01 17.24 -19.31
C ARG A 70 5.24 17.73 -20.08
N GLU A 71 6.34 16.99 -20.01
CA GLU A 71 7.58 17.26 -20.74
C GLU A 71 7.46 16.97 -22.24
N GLU A 72 6.74 15.91 -22.64
CA GLU A 72 6.50 15.58 -24.07
C GLU A 72 5.53 16.56 -24.77
N LYS A 73 4.81 17.40 -24.03
CA LYS A 73 3.86 18.39 -24.57
C LYS A 73 4.41 19.83 -24.58
N SER A 74 5.64 20.04 -24.09
CA SER A 74 6.35 21.33 -24.13
C SER A 74 7.32 21.39 -25.30
#